data_AF-A0A5R8ZS57-F1
#
_entry.id   AF-A0A5R8ZS57-F1
#
_cell.length_a   1.000
_cell.length_b   1.000
_cell.length_c   1.000
_cell.angle_alpha   90.00
_cell.angle_beta   90.00
_cell.angle_gamma   90.00
#
_symmetry.space_group_name_H-M   'P 1'
#
loop_
_entity.id
_entity.type
_entity.pdbx_description
1 polymer ?
#
loop_
_entity_poly.entity_id
_entity_poly.type
_entity_poly.pdbx_seq_one_letter_code
_entity_poly.pdbx_strand_id
1 'polypeptide(L)'
;MAISEPWARSTALGMIQRDILKTFRSAYPDGEFGEGVRQLALALGLITDQEEREYSSSAKEAVDFRRAELRGQKHDRIVGRAAS
;
A
#
# COMPACT_ATOMS: atom_id res chain seq x y z
N MET A 1 9.34 21.53 -22.89
CA MET A 1 9.17 20.11 -23.20
C MET A 1 8.18 19.56 -22.19
N ALA A 2 6.90 19.45 -22.56
CA ALA A 2 5.88 18.90 -21.66
C ALA A 2 6.20 17.42 -21.48
N ILE A 3 6.56 17.01 -20.27
CA ILE A 3 6.55 15.60 -19.89
C ILE A 3 5.14 15.13 -20.23
N SER A 4 5.00 14.11 -21.08
CA SER A 4 3.69 13.64 -21.51
C SER A 4 2.91 13.21 -20.26
N GLU A 5 1.93 14.04 -19.86
CA GLU A 5 1.11 13.86 -18.66
C GLU A 5 0.58 12.42 -18.47
N PRO A 6 0.23 11.67 -19.53
CA PRO A 6 -0.21 10.28 -19.40
C PRO A 6 0.86 9.32 -18.85
N TRP A 7 2.12 9.49 -19.25
CA TRP A 7 3.21 8.61 -18.81
C TRP A 7 3.59 8.88 -17.34
N ALA A 8 3.66 10.15 -16.97
CA ALA A 8 3.97 10.57 -15.60
C ALA A 8 2.91 10.04 -14.62
N ARG A 9 1.63 10.19 -14.97
CA ARG A 9 0.51 9.66 -14.18
C ARG A 9 0.55 8.13 -14.08
N SER A 10 0.72 7.42 -15.19
CA SER A 10 0.84 5.95 -15.18
C SER A 10 1.98 5.47 -14.28
N THR A 11 3.11 6.16 -14.31
CA THR A 11 4.27 5.84 -13.46
C THR A 11 3.95 6.05 -11.97
N ALA A 12 3.32 7.17 -11.62
CA ALA A 12 2.89 7.44 -10.25
C ALA A 12 1.91 6.37 -9.74
N LEU A 13 0.89 6.01 -10.52
CA LEU A 13 -0.05 4.95 -10.18
C LEU A 13 0.65 3.60 -9.97
N GLY A 14 1.60 3.24 -10.83
CA GLY A 14 2.39 2.03 -10.68
C GLY A 14 3.27 2.02 -9.42
N MET A 15 3.78 3.18 -8.99
CA MET A 15 4.50 3.30 -7.72
C MET A 15 3.57 3.11 -6.52
N ILE A 16 2.43 3.81 -6.51
CA ILE A 16 1.42 3.71 -5.44
C ILE A 16 0.94 2.26 -5.27
N GLN A 17 0.59 1.59 -6.37
CA GLN A 17 0.15 0.19 -6.35
C GLN A 17 1.23 -0.75 -5.83
N ARG A 18 2.49 -0.56 -6.24
CA ARG A 18 3.60 -1.38 -5.74
C ARG A 18 3.80 -1.22 -4.24
N ASP A 19 3.63 -0.02 -3.70
CA ASP A 19 3.80 0.22 -2.27
C ASP A 19 2.67 -0.41 -1.44
N ILE A 20 1.43 -0.36 -1.92
CA ILE A 20 0.31 -1.11 -1.32
C ILE A 20 0.61 -2.62 -1.36
N LEU A 21 1.07 -3.15 -2.49
CA LEU A 21 1.40 -4.58 -2.63
C LEU A 21 2.55 -5.04 -1.72
N LYS A 22 3.56 -4.20 -1.49
CA LYS A 22 4.65 -4.49 -0.54
C LYS A 22 4.11 -4.64 0.89
N THR A 23 3.12 -3.84 1.26
CA THR A 23 2.48 -3.90 2.59
C THR A 23 1.85 -5.27 2.86
N PHE A 24 1.16 -5.85 1.87
CA PHE A 24 0.59 -7.20 1.96
C PHE A 24 1.62 -8.31 2.22
N ARG A 25 2.89 -8.08 1.89
CA ARG A 25 3.96 -9.08 2.06
C ARG A 25 4.89 -8.75 3.22
N SER A 26 4.73 -7.60 3.85
CA SER A 26 5.61 -7.16 4.93
C SER A 26 5.42 -8.02 6.19
N ALA A 27 6.51 -8.29 6.89
CA ALA A 27 6.49 -8.78 8.27
C ALA A 27 6.14 -7.65 9.26
N TYR A 28 6.35 -6.40 8.86
CA TYR A 28 6.09 -5.19 9.62
C TYR A 28 5.25 -4.23 8.75
N PRO A 29 3.94 -4.50 8.58
CA PRO A 29 3.09 -3.65 7.75
C PRO A 29 2.90 -2.26 8.40
N ASP A 30 3.14 -1.22 7.59
CA ASP A 30 3.10 0.19 7.95
C ASP A 30 2.32 0.98 6.89
N GLY A 31 1.36 1.80 7.34
CA GLY A 31 0.46 2.56 6.47
C GLY A 31 1.04 3.89 6.00
N GLU A 32 2.06 4.38 6.71
CA GLU A 32 2.83 5.56 6.34
C GLU A 32 3.82 5.23 5.21
N PHE A 33 4.10 3.94 5.00
CA PHE A 33 4.92 3.48 3.88
C PHE A 33 4.24 3.83 2.54
N GLY A 34 4.93 4.61 1.71
CA GLY A 34 4.41 5.10 0.43
C GLY A 34 3.47 6.32 0.55
N GLU A 35 3.25 6.88 1.74
CA GLU A 35 2.49 8.13 1.92
C GLU A 35 3.14 9.28 1.15
N GLY A 36 4.46 9.44 1.27
CA GLY A 36 5.19 10.46 0.53
C GLY A 36 5.04 10.33 -1.00
N VAL A 37 4.89 9.12 -1.53
CA VAL A 37 4.65 8.88 -2.97
C VAL A 37 3.26 9.38 -3.37
N ARG A 38 2.24 9.12 -2.56
CA ARG A 38 0.87 9.58 -2.81
C ARG A 38 0.77 11.11 -2.72
N GLN A 39 1.34 11.70 -1.66
CA GLN A 39 1.38 13.15 -1.48
C GLN A 39 2.14 13.86 -2.61
N LEU A 40 3.27 13.30 -3.05
CA LEU A 40 4.02 13.83 -4.18
C LEU A 40 3.21 13.73 -5.49
N ALA A 41 2.54 12.60 -5.74
CA ALA A 41 1.69 12.45 -6.92
C ALA A 41 0.53 13.46 -6.92
N LEU A 42 -0.07 13.74 -5.75
CA LEU A 42 -1.11 14.75 -5.60
C LEU A 42 -0.55 16.16 -5.86
N ALA A 43 0.58 16.51 -5.24
CA ALA A 43 1.21 17.83 -5.39
C ALA A 43 1.61 18.13 -6.84
N LEU A 44 1.95 17.08 -7.61
CA LEU A 44 2.27 17.18 -9.04
C LEU A 44 1.04 17.16 -9.95
N GLY A 45 -0.19 17.09 -9.39
CA GLY A 45 -1.43 16.99 -10.15
C GLY A 45 -1.60 15.67 -10.93
N LEU A 46 -0.82 14.64 -10.58
CA LEU A 46 -0.84 13.35 -11.25
C LEU A 46 -1.99 12.47 -10.76
N ILE A 47 -2.51 12.72 -9.55
CA ILE A 47 -3.71 12.12 -8.99
C ILE A 47 -4.61 13.21 -8.40
N THR A 48 -5.91 12.92 -8.30
CA THR A 48 -6.87 13.81 -7.66
C THR A 48 -6.92 13.62 -6.14
N ASP A 49 -7.50 14.57 -5.41
CA ASP A 49 -7.74 14.44 -3.97
C ASP A 49 -8.58 13.20 -3.62
N GLN A 50 -9.54 12.85 -4.49
CA GLN A 50 -10.38 11.67 -4.30
C GLN A 50 -9.57 10.39 -4.44
N GLU A 51 -8.71 10.32 -5.46
CA GLU A 51 -7.82 9.18 -5.68
C GLU A 51 -6.80 9.02 -4.54
N GLU A 52 -6.24 10.12 -4.03
CA GLU A 52 -5.35 10.09 -2.87
C GLU A 52 -6.05 9.44 -1.67
N ARG A 53 -7.27 9.86 -1.34
CA ARG A 53 -8.06 9.30 -0.24
C ARG A 53 -8.34 7.81 -0.42
N GLU A 54 -8.67 7.40 -1.64
CA GLU A 54 -8.91 5.99 -1.98
C GLU A 54 -7.65 5.14 -1.81
N TYR A 55 -6.49 5.64 -2.25
CA TYR A 55 -5.22 4.94 -2.08
C TYR A 55 -4.77 4.91 -0.62
N SER A 56 -5.00 5.97 0.15
CA SER A 56 -4.72 6.01 1.58
C SER A 56 -5.63 5.06 2.37
N SER A 57 -6.91 4.93 2.01
CA SER A 57 -7.79 3.89 2.56
C SER A 57 -7.30 2.48 2.21
N SER A 58 -6.97 2.25 0.94
CA SER A 58 -6.47 0.96 0.45
C SER A 58 -5.17 0.53 1.15
N ALA A 59 -4.25 1.48 1.39
CA ALA A 59 -3.02 1.22 2.13
C ALA A 59 -3.31 0.82 3.58
N LYS A 60 -4.24 1.50 4.25
CA LYS A 60 -4.67 1.17 5.62
C LYS A 60 -5.32 -0.22 5.69
N GLU A 61 -6.20 -0.55 4.76
CA GLU A 61 -6.82 -1.87 4.68
C GLU A 61 -5.78 -2.98 4.47
N ALA A 62 -4.77 -2.75 3.62
CA ALA A 62 -3.67 -3.70 3.42
C ALA A 62 -2.88 -3.94 4.71
N VAL A 63 -2.63 -2.89 5.51
CA VAL A 63 -1.98 -3.01 6.83
C VAL A 63 -2.83 -3.84 7.77
N ASP A 64 -4.11 -3.51 7.91
CA ASP A 64 -5.01 -4.17 8.85
C ASP A 64 -5.19 -5.65 8.51
N PHE A 65 -5.37 -5.95 7.22
CA PHE A 65 -5.43 -7.31 6.71
C PHE A 65 -4.16 -8.09 7.05
N ARG A 66 -2.98 -7.54 6.70
CA ARG A 66 -1.71 -8.24 6.94
C ARG A 66 -1.42 -8.44 8.43
N ARG A 67 -1.76 -7.46 9.28
CA ARG A 67 -1.65 -7.60 10.74
C ARG A 67 -2.56 -8.71 11.26
N ALA A 68 -3.78 -8.82 10.75
CA ALA A 68 -4.69 -9.91 11.11
C ALA A 68 -4.14 -11.28 10.70
N GLU A 69 -3.60 -11.38 9.48
CA GLU A 69 -2.97 -12.60 8.97
C GLU A 69 -1.77 -13.03 9.85
N LEU A 70 -0.87 -12.11 10.18
CA LEU A 70 0.29 -12.36 11.05
C LEU A 70 -0.13 -12.80 12.46
N ARG A 71 -1.21 -12.22 13.00
CA ARG A 71 -1.80 -12.67 14.29
C ARG A 71 -2.33 -14.09 14.19
N GLY A 72 -3.03 -14.42 13.11
CA GLY A 72 -3.52 -15.78 12.84
C GLY A 72 -2.38 -16.79 12.78
N GLN A 73 -1.34 -16.51 11.99
CA GLN A 73 -0.15 -17.35 11.88
C GLN A 73 0.55 -17.55 13.24
N LYS A 74 0.65 -16.50 14.06
CA LYS A 74 1.20 -16.59 15.41
C LYS A 74 0.33 -17.49 16.30
N HIS A 75 -0.98 -17.33 16.24
CA HIS A 75 -1.91 -18.14 17.00
C HIS A 75 -1.81 -19.63 16.60
N ASP A 76 -1.85 -19.94 15.32
CA ASP A 76 -1.74 -21.32 14.79
C ASP A 76 -0.43 -21.99 15.20
N ARG A 77 0.67 -21.23 15.27
CA ARG A 77 1.95 -21.72 15.78
C ARG A 77 1.88 -22.06 17.27
N ILE A 78 1.20 -21.25 18.07
CA ILE A 78 1.06 -21.48 19.52
C ILE A 78 0.18 -22.70 19.81
N VAL A 79 -0.94 -22.86 19.08
CA VAL A 79 -1.87 -23.98 19.28
C VAL A 79 -1.45 -25.27 18.56
N GLY A 80 -0.25 -25.29 17.96
CA GLY A 80 0.31 -26.48 17.29
C GLY A 80 -0.36 -26.85 15.98
N ARG A 81 -1.18 -25.98 15.38
CA ARG A 81 -1.82 -26.21 14.07
C ARG A 81 -0.92 -25.88 12.88
N ALA A 82 0.19 -25.15 13.10
CA ALA A 82 1.05 -24.70 12.02
C ALA A 82 1.96 -25.79 11.40
N ALA A 83 1.88 -27.05 11.86
CA ALA A 83 2.61 -28.17 11.27
C ALA A 83 1.89 -29.50 11.54
N SER A 84 0.98 -29.86 10.64
CA SER A 84 0.53 -31.24 10.39
C SER A 84 0.18 -31.36 8.92
#